data_AF-A0A9D7N542-F1
#
_entry.id   AF-A0A9D7N542-F1
#
_cell.length_a   1.000
_cell.length_b   1.000
_cell.length_c   1.000
_cell.angle_alpha   90.00
_cell.angle_beta   90.00
_cell.angle_gamma   90.00
#
_symmetry.space_group_name_H-M   'P 1'
#
loop_
_entity.id
_entity.type
_entity.pdbx_description
1 polymer ?
#
loop_
_entity_poly.entity_id
_entity_poly.type
_entity_poly.pdbx_seq_one_letter_code
_entity_poly.pdbx_strand_id
1 'polypeptide(L)'
;MHRFLLSPAIALCAIPELLAQLDWTQLTPSALPTARGGHGMAYDDARDQVVLFGGNVSGVGFTNDTWIYDGTTWTQVFPASSPPARAGHPLAYDPIRQRVVLHGGIPIGGGALNDTWEWDGSSWTQITTPTPAPFKRSHPLVFHPTRASLVAWGGYDGGADTSDTWEYNGVDWQPISTANAPAPRRASEMAYDPNTGSLVLFSGYLQGADTWLFDGFNWRQVFPTTVPPARYDHAMCSDLRRDRVVMFGGLGTSDTWEWNGSNWLLRSPVTSPSARFDPYFVWDGLRQRSLMFGGVAGTPDFWSVSTRSPANAVVNGTACAGTAGAASVAISALPWANSTVDVSVSNVGSQPVLLAFGISDQSWLGIPLPLDLTFLQAPGCALYLAIESSFALTPTGGTAALSFPIPGGSFLAGAEAFFQGIVFDPSANPLGFAFSNYLTATIGLR
;
A
#
# COMPACT_ATOMS: atom_id res chain seq x y z
N MET A 1 -20.93 -15.05 -43.80
CA MET A 1 -21.99 -14.69 -42.84
C MET A 1 -22.29 -15.89 -41.96
N HIS A 2 -21.65 -16.01 -40.80
CA HIS A 2 -22.00 -17.01 -39.79
C HIS A 2 -22.30 -16.26 -38.50
N ARG A 3 -23.59 -16.24 -38.15
CA ARG A 3 -24.13 -15.68 -36.92
C ARG A 3 -23.76 -16.62 -35.77
N PHE A 4 -23.01 -16.11 -34.80
CA PHE A 4 -22.93 -16.75 -33.48
C PHE A 4 -24.29 -16.54 -32.77
N LEU A 5 -24.96 -17.64 -32.46
CA LEU A 5 -26.14 -17.67 -31.62
C LEU A 5 -25.70 -17.62 -30.15
N LEU A 6 -26.03 -16.54 -29.46
CA LEU A 6 -26.01 -16.46 -28.00
C LEU A 6 -27.19 -17.27 -27.44
N SER A 7 -26.90 -18.24 -26.57
CA SER A 7 -27.90 -18.93 -25.76
C SER A 7 -28.10 -18.18 -24.43
N PRO A 8 -29.32 -18.11 -23.87
CA PRO A 8 -29.62 -17.23 -22.73
C PRO A 8 -29.37 -17.89 -21.37
N ALA A 9 -28.92 -17.04 -20.44
CA ALA A 9 -29.17 -17.06 -19.00
C ALA A 9 -29.03 -18.41 -18.26
N ILE A 10 -27.83 -18.65 -17.73
CA ILE A 10 -27.68 -19.33 -16.45
C ILE A 10 -27.37 -18.25 -15.41
N ALA A 11 -28.36 -17.95 -14.57
CA ALA A 11 -28.15 -17.20 -13.33
C ALA A 11 -27.35 -18.09 -12.37
N LEU A 12 -26.02 -18.03 -12.46
CA LEU A 12 -25.13 -18.57 -11.45
C LEU A 12 -24.75 -17.44 -10.49
N CYS A 13 -25.44 -17.43 -9.35
CA CYS A 13 -24.94 -17.02 -8.03
C CYS A 13 -23.73 -16.05 -8.02
N ALA A 14 -23.98 -14.77 -7.76
CA ALA A 14 -22.99 -13.70 -7.59
C ALA A 14 -22.14 -13.83 -6.30
N ILE A 15 -21.68 -15.04 -5.96
CA ILE A 15 -20.95 -15.34 -4.72
C ILE A 15 -19.42 -15.50 -4.87
N PRO A 16 -18.76 -15.67 -6.05
CA PRO A 16 -17.30 -15.78 -6.06
C PRO A 16 -16.54 -14.45 -6.09
N GLU A 17 -17.20 -13.29 -6.31
CA GLU A 17 -16.49 -12.01 -6.49
C GLU A 17 -15.93 -11.41 -5.18
N LEU A 18 -16.54 -11.72 -4.03
CA LEU A 18 -16.16 -11.10 -2.74
C LEU A 18 -15.15 -11.93 -1.92
N LEU A 19 -15.08 -13.25 -2.15
CA LEU A 19 -14.19 -14.16 -1.42
C LEU A 19 -12.75 -14.23 -1.97
N ALA A 20 -12.47 -13.53 -3.07
CA ALA A 20 -11.20 -13.61 -3.80
C ALA A 20 -10.29 -12.37 -3.67
N GLN A 21 -10.74 -11.30 -2.99
CA GLN A 21 -10.03 -10.00 -3.04
C GLN A 21 -9.09 -9.77 -1.87
N LEU A 22 -9.41 -10.27 -0.67
CA LEU A 22 -8.64 -10.03 0.55
C LEU A 22 -8.67 -11.26 1.44
N ASP A 23 -7.54 -11.61 2.05
CA ASP A 23 -7.44 -12.76 2.94
C ASP A 23 -6.59 -12.45 4.18
N TRP A 24 -7.09 -12.82 5.34
CA TRP A 24 -6.33 -12.75 6.58
C TRP A 24 -5.65 -14.08 6.85
N THR A 25 -4.35 -14.03 7.08
CA THR A 25 -3.55 -15.19 7.48
C THR A 25 -2.96 -14.94 8.85
N GLN A 26 -3.21 -15.86 9.79
CA GLN A 26 -2.56 -15.80 11.09
C GLN A 26 -1.10 -16.21 10.94
N LEU A 27 -0.19 -15.35 11.40
CA LEU A 27 1.24 -15.60 11.44
C LEU A 27 1.60 -16.21 12.80
N THR A 28 2.41 -17.26 12.79
CA THR A 28 2.83 -18.01 14.00
C THR A 28 4.35 -17.99 14.17
N PRO A 29 4.98 -16.81 14.36
CA PRO A 29 6.41 -16.72 14.62
C PRO A 29 6.77 -17.45 15.92
N SER A 30 7.99 -17.98 16.02
CA SER A 30 8.45 -18.74 17.18
C SER A 30 8.58 -17.92 18.46
N ALA A 31 8.71 -16.60 18.31
CA ALA A 31 8.68 -15.62 19.38
C ALA A 31 7.68 -14.52 19.01
N LEU A 32 7.01 -13.96 20.02
CA LEU A 32 5.95 -12.98 19.83
C LEU A 32 5.84 -12.09 21.08
N PRO A 33 5.66 -10.76 20.92
CA PRO A 33 5.45 -9.89 22.07
C PRO A 33 4.20 -10.34 22.83
N THR A 34 4.21 -10.14 24.15
CA THR A 34 3.02 -10.43 24.97
C THR A 34 1.84 -9.55 24.53
N ALA A 35 0.63 -10.10 24.57
CA ALA A 35 -0.62 -9.42 24.23
C ALA A 35 -0.72 -8.05 24.92
N ARG A 36 -1.02 -7.01 24.15
CA ARG A 36 -1.01 -5.61 24.59
C ARG A 36 -1.92 -4.73 23.74
N GLY A 37 -2.41 -3.65 24.34
CA GLY A 37 -3.10 -2.53 23.66
C GLY A 37 -2.35 -1.22 23.87
N GLY A 38 -2.61 -0.23 23.02
CA GLY A 38 -2.04 1.12 23.11
C GLY A 38 -0.53 1.17 22.92
N HIS A 39 0.04 0.18 22.25
CA HIS A 39 1.45 0.12 21.86
C HIS A 39 1.60 0.75 20.49
N GLY A 40 2.68 1.46 20.17
CA GLY A 40 2.87 1.89 18.78
C GLY A 40 3.45 0.77 17.91
N MET A 41 3.16 0.79 16.61
CA MET A 41 3.90 0.03 15.59
C MET A 41 4.21 0.90 14.37
N ALA A 42 5.39 0.72 13.77
CA ALA A 42 5.74 1.31 12.47
C ALA A 42 6.64 0.38 11.67
N TYR A 43 6.54 0.43 10.33
CA TYR A 43 7.48 -0.25 9.45
C TYR A 43 8.66 0.67 9.11
N ASP A 44 9.86 0.27 9.51
CA ASP A 44 11.13 0.93 9.19
C ASP A 44 11.64 0.41 7.85
N ASP A 45 11.22 1.07 6.78
CA ASP A 45 11.49 0.69 5.38
C ASP A 45 12.99 0.67 5.05
N ALA A 46 13.81 1.49 5.73
CA ALA A 46 15.25 1.48 5.52
C ALA A 46 15.95 0.22 6.06
N ARG A 47 15.25 -0.58 6.88
CA ARG A 47 15.78 -1.77 7.55
C ARG A 47 14.88 -2.98 7.40
N ASP A 48 13.85 -2.90 6.55
CA ASP A 48 12.91 -3.98 6.23
C ASP A 48 12.24 -4.63 7.47
N GLN A 49 11.97 -3.84 8.50
CA GLN A 49 11.55 -4.35 9.82
C GLN A 49 10.36 -3.59 10.40
N VAL A 50 9.54 -4.27 11.21
CA VAL A 50 8.52 -3.59 12.04
C VAL A 50 9.10 -3.31 13.41
N VAL A 51 8.94 -2.07 13.89
CA VAL A 51 9.26 -1.65 15.25
C VAL A 51 7.98 -1.56 16.05
N LEU A 52 7.96 -2.17 17.23
CA LEU A 52 6.89 -2.04 18.23
C LEU A 52 7.48 -1.46 19.52
N PHE A 53 6.74 -0.55 20.16
CA PHE A 53 7.15 0.04 21.43
C PHE A 53 6.01 0.11 22.45
N GLY A 54 6.32 -0.31 23.68
CA GLY A 54 5.50 -0.09 24.86
C GLY A 54 4.10 -0.68 24.79
N GLY A 55 3.13 0.04 25.35
CA GLY A 55 1.73 -0.40 25.49
C GLY A 55 1.42 -1.04 26.85
N ASN A 56 0.14 -1.34 27.03
CA ASN A 56 -0.39 -1.94 28.25
C ASN A 56 -0.54 -3.46 28.10
N VAL A 57 0.29 -4.20 28.84
CA VAL A 57 0.25 -5.66 28.90
C VAL A 57 -0.61 -6.09 30.08
N SER A 58 -1.62 -6.93 29.83
CA SER A 58 -2.52 -7.43 30.88
C SER A 58 -1.74 -8.16 31.99
N GLY A 59 -1.97 -7.78 33.25
CA GLY A 59 -1.28 -8.33 34.41
C GLY A 59 0.16 -7.82 34.64
N VAL A 60 0.70 -7.00 33.74
CA VAL A 60 2.04 -6.38 33.86
C VAL A 60 1.95 -4.86 33.98
N GLY A 61 1.06 -4.23 33.21
CA GLY A 61 0.93 -2.77 33.14
C GLY A 61 1.65 -2.18 31.93
N PHE A 62 1.98 -0.89 32.02
CA PHE A 62 2.65 -0.20 30.91
C PHE A 62 4.11 -0.62 30.80
N THR A 63 4.56 -0.80 29.57
CA THR A 63 5.91 -1.30 29.24
C THR A 63 6.69 -0.27 28.42
N ASN A 64 8.02 -0.43 28.39
CA ASN A 64 8.96 0.34 27.56
C ASN A 64 9.89 -0.57 26.73
N ASP A 65 9.47 -1.81 26.51
CA ASP A 65 10.19 -2.74 25.67
C ASP A 65 10.09 -2.31 24.19
N THR A 66 11.18 -2.54 23.46
CA THR A 66 11.23 -2.37 22.02
C THR A 66 11.32 -3.75 21.38
N TRP A 67 10.45 -4.02 20.42
CA TRP A 67 10.44 -5.26 19.66
C TRP A 67 10.65 -4.97 18.18
N ILE A 68 11.40 -5.86 17.52
CA ILE A 68 11.68 -5.81 16.09
C ILE A 68 11.15 -7.09 15.44
N TYR A 69 10.41 -6.94 14.34
CA TYR A 69 10.04 -8.05 13.47
C TYR A 69 10.80 -7.94 12.15
N ASP A 70 11.62 -8.95 11.85
CA ASP A 70 12.42 -9.01 10.62
C ASP A 70 11.63 -9.52 9.40
N GLY A 71 10.32 -9.74 9.55
CA GLY A 71 9.46 -10.38 8.55
C GLY A 71 9.25 -11.88 8.74
N THR A 72 9.95 -12.48 9.70
CA THR A 72 9.83 -13.89 10.08
C THR A 72 9.71 -14.07 11.59
N THR A 73 10.53 -13.36 12.38
CA THR A 73 10.66 -13.55 13.83
C THR A 73 10.62 -12.22 14.58
N TRP A 74 9.97 -12.22 15.74
CA TRP A 74 10.03 -11.10 16.67
C TRP A 74 11.21 -11.26 17.63
N THR A 75 11.99 -10.19 17.80
CA THR A 75 13.10 -10.12 18.75
C THR A 75 12.93 -8.89 19.64
N GLN A 76 12.94 -9.09 20.96
CA GLN A 76 13.04 -7.97 21.89
C GLN A 76 14.46 -7.43 21.87
N VAL A 77 14.60 -6.13 21.66
CA VAL A 77 15.90 -5.44 21.72
C VAL A 77 16.00 -4.60 22.98
N PHE A 78 17.23 -4.32 23.39
CA PHE A 78 17.55 -3.55 24.60
C PHE A 78 18.41 -2.33 24.24
N PRO A 79 17.78 -1.26 23.72
CA PRO A 79 18.49 -0.05 23.32
C PRO A 79 19.22 0.61 24.49
N ALA A 80 20.35 1.27 24.21
CA ALA A 80 21.11 2.00 25.23
C ALA A 80 20.32 3.17 25.84
N SER A 81 19.43 3.77 25.04
CA SER A 81 18.48 4.79 25.45
C SER A 81 17.09 4.39 24.97
N SER A 82 16.08 4.59 25.81
CA SER A 82 14.70 4.17 25.56
C SER A 82 13.72 5.15 26.20
N PRO A 83 12.55 5.44 25.59
CA PRO A 83 11.50 6.20 26.24
C PRO A 83 11.03 5.50 27.53
N PRO A 84 10.52 6.26 28.51
CA PRO A 84 9.81 5.69 29.66
C PRO A 84 8.58 4.86 29.27
N ALA A 85 8.17 3.95 30.16
CA ALA A 85 7.03 3.06 29.95
C ALA A 85 5.72 3.84 29.77
N ARG A 86 4.99 3.53 28.71
CA ARG A 86 3.83 4.32 28.26
C ARG A 86 2.88 3.54 27.35
N ALA A 87 1.67 4.07 27.18
CA ALA A 87 0.67 3.59 26.23
C ALA A 87 -0.08 4.75 25.54
N GLY A 88 -0.83 4.47 24.46
CA GLY A 88 -1.68 5.44 23.75
C GLY A 88 -0.91 6.49 22.94
N HIS A 89 0.30 6.17 22.52
CA HIS A 89 1.14 6.98 21.64
C HIS A 89 1.17 6.34 20.24
N PRO A 90 1.19 7.13 19.16
CA PRO A 90 1.44 6.58 17.84
C PRO A 90 2.93 6.35 17.59
N LEU A 91 3.22 5.51 16.61
CA LEU A 91 4.53 5.38 15.96
C LEU A 91 4.34 5.60 14.46
N ALA A 92 5.24 6.34 13.83
CA ALA A 92 5.22 6.53 12.38
C ALA A 92 6.64 6.58 11.81
N TYR A 93 6.81 6.08 10.59
CA TYR A 93 8.10 6.12 9.91
C TYR A 93 8.22 7.36 9.02
N ASP A 94 9.33 8.07 9.15
CA ASP A 94 9.75 9.14 8.26
C ASP A 94 10.76 8.58 7.24
N PRO A 95 10.35 8.36 5.98
CA PRO A 95 11.20 7.77 4.94
C PRO A 95 12.32 8.70 4.46
N ILE A 96 12.21 10.01 4.67
CA ILE A 96 13.25 10.96 4.24
C ILE A 96 14.43 10.90 5.21
N ARG A 97 14.13 10.85 6.51
CA ARG A 97 15.16 10.84 7.57
C ARG A 97 15.52 9.43 8.02
N GLN A 98 14.77 8.42 7.55
CA GLN A 98 14.91 7.02 7.93
C GLN A 98 14.83 6.86 9.46
N ARG A 99 13.77 7.42 10.05
CA ARG A 99 13.52 7.41 11.49
C ARG A 99 12.11 6.95 11.78
N VAL A 100 11.97 6.10 12.79
CA VAL A 100 10.66 5.86 13.40
C VAL A 100 10.46 6.88 14.52
N VAL A 101 9.35 7.59 14.50
CA VAL A 101 9.04 8.69 15.42
C VAL A 101 7.92 8.28 16.36
N LEU A 102 8.13 8.50 17.65
CA LEU A 102 7.15 8.37 18.73
C LEU A 102 6.80 9.74 19.27
N HIS A 103 5.53 9.98 19.58
CA HIS A 103 5.12 11.21 20.27
C HIS A 103 4.08 10.97 21.36
N GLY A 104 4.31 11.57 22.53
CA GLY A 104 3.35 11.60 23.64
C GLY A 104 3.06 10.22 24.26
N GLY A 105 1.80 9.97 24.57
CA GLY A 105 1.29 8.83 25.32
C GLY A 105 0.98 9.15 26.79
N ILE A 106 0.71 8.12 27.58
CA ILE A 106 0.40 8.20 29.00
C ILE A 106 1.45 7.37 29.76
N PRO A 107 2.12 7.90 30.79
CA PRO A 107 3.08 7.15 31.59
C PRO A 107 2.37 6.36 32.70
N ILE A 108 3.13 5.54 33.41
CA ILE A 108 2.70 4.98 34.70
C ILE A 108 2.38 6.11 35.68
N GLY A 109 1.24 6.01 36.38
CA GLY A 109 0.80 7.02 37.36
C GLY A 109 -0.09 8.14 36.79
N GLY A 110 -0.29 8.18 35.47
CA GLY A 110 -1.20 9.13 34.82
C GLY A 110 -0.52 10.43 34.37
N GLY A 111 -1.32 11.32 33.76
CA GLY A 111 -0.82 12.47 33.01
C GLY A 111 -0.55 12.13 31.54
N ALA A 112 -0.52 13.13 30.68
CA ALA A 112 -0.25 12.92 29.25
C ALA A 112 1.12 13.53 28.91
N LEU A 113 1.92 12.77 28.17
CA LEU A 113 3.28 13.11 27.78
C LEU A 113 3.27 13.96 26.51
N ASN A 114 4.33 14.74 26.33
CA ASN A 114 4.47 15.62 25.16
C ASN A 114 5.91 15.62 24.62
N ASP A 115 6.63 14.54 24.88
CA ASP A 115 7.98 14.32 24.38
C ASP A 115 7.94 13.61 23.02
N THR A 116 8.93 13.91 22.19
CA THR A 116 9.18 13.23 20.92
C THR A 116 10.45 12.39 21.03
N TRP A 117 10.39 11.17 20.53
CA TRP A 117 11.52 10.26 20.45
C TRP A 117 11.70 9.74 19.03
N GLU A 118 12.94 9.54 18.64
CA GLU A 118 13.29 8.98 17.33
C GLU A 118 14.14 7.73 17.49
N TRP A 119 13.75 6.70 16.74
CA TRP A 119 14.48 5.45 16.60
C TRP A 119 15.27 5.46 15.30
N ASP A 120 16.57 5.16 15.42
CA ASP A 120 17.52 5.14 14.30
C ASP A 120 17.84 3.72 13.80
N GLY A 121 17.07 2.72 14.20
CA GLY A 121 17.36 1.31 13.95
C GLY A 121 18.14 0.60 15.04
N SER A 122 18.70 1.34 16.00
CA SER A 122 19.54 0.77 17.06
C SER A 122 19.26 1.36 18.46
N SER A 123 18.98 2.65 18.55
CA SER A 123 18.70 3.34 19.80
C SER A 123 17.63 4.41 19.66
N TRP A 124 16.93 4.70 20.76
CA TRP A 124 16.04 5.84 20.85
C TRP A 124 16.79 7.09 21.28
N THR A 125 16.47 8.22 20.66
CA THR A 125 16.96 9.54 21.06
C THR A 125 15.77 10.45 21.34
N GLN A 126 15.75 11.08 22.51
CA GLN A 126 14.75 12.11 22.81
C GLN A 126 15.08 13.37 22.03
N ILE A 127 14.13 13.87 21.25
CA ILE A 127 14.30 15.11 20.49
C ILE A 127 13.75 16.26 21.31
N THR A 128 14.57 17.31 21.45
CA THR A 128 14.12 18.57 22.06
C THR A 128 13.44 19.40 20.99
N THR A 129 12.10 19.50 21.06
CA THR A 129 11.30 20.31 20.15
C THR A 129 11.02 21.69 20.77
N PRO A 130 11.49 22.80 20.17
CA PRO A 130 11.23 24.15 20.67
C PRO A 130 9.74 24.49 20.84
N THR A 131 8.89 23.94 19.98
CA THR A 131 7.44 24.13 19.99
C THR A 131 6.76 22.85 20.46
N PRO A 132 6.13 22.82 21.64
CA PRO A 132 5.40 21.65 22.10
C PRO A 132 4.10 21.50 21.30
N ALA A 133 3.85 20.31 20.74
CA ALA A 133 2.56 20.00 20.13
C ALA A 133 1.44 20.00 21.20
N PRO A 134 0.19 20.36 20.85
CA PRO A 134 -0.89 20.44 21.83
C PRO A 134 -1.47 19.06 22.19
N PHE A 135 -1.41 18.10 21.27
CA PHE A 135 -1.94 16.75 21.47
C PHE A 135 -0.95 15.86 22.20
N LYS A 136 -1.46 15.08 23.15
CA LYS A 136 -0.60 14.31 24.06
C LYS A 136 -0.82 12.82 23.99
N ARG A 137 -1.98 12.35 23.49
CA ARG A 137 -2.26 10.90 23.30
C ARG A 137 -3.40 10.67 22.32
N SER A 138 -3.52 9.43 21.85
CA SER A 138 -4.66 8.95 21.03
C SER A 138 -4.92 9.83 19.80
N HIS A 139 -3.84 10.39 19.24
CA HIS A 139 -3.83 11.09 17.96
C HIS A 139 -3.16 10.16 16.93
N PRO A 140 -3.65 10.12 15.69
CA PRO A 140 -2.95 9.47 14.59
C PRO A 140 -1.73 10.28 14.16
N LEU A 141 -0.70 9.59 13.64
CA LEU A 141 0.53 10.17 13.10
C LEU A 141 0.88 9.43 11.81
N VAL A 142 0.93 10.13 10.68
CA VAL A 142 1.16 9.52 9.36
C VAL A 142 2.07 10.39 8.50
N PHE A 143 2.99 9.78 7.76
CA PHE A 143 3.82 10.51 6.80
C PHE A 143 3.01 10.96 5.59
N HIS A 144 3.13 12.23 5.22
CA HIS A 144 2.51 12.78 4.03
C HIS A 144 3.57 13.08 2.95
N PRO A 145 3.62 12.31 1.84
CA PRO A 145 4.74 12.36 0.89
C PRO A 145 5.00 13.72 0.24
N THR A 146 3.95 14.42 -0.22
CA THR A 146 4.12 15.72 -0.90
C THR A 146 4.52 16.84 0.07
N ARG A 147 4.21 16.65 1.35
CA ARG A 147 4.59 17.53 2.45
C ARG A 147 5.97 17.22 3.00
N ALA A 148 6.51 16.04 2.70
CA ALA A 148 7.80 15.58 3.22
C ALA A 148 7.86 15.62 4.77
N SER A 149 6.75 15.37 5.45
CA SER A 149 6.64 15.47 6.91
C SER A 149 5.67 14.44 7.49
N LEU A 150 5.83 14.13 8.78
CA LEU A 150 4.78 13.46 9.55
C LEU A 150 3.68 14.46 9.87
N VAL A 151 2.42 14.04 9.75
CA VAL A 151 1.23 14.83 10.07
C VAL A 151 0.49 14.16 11.21
N ALA A 152 0.20 14.94 12.24
CA ALA A 152 -0.63 14.57 13.37
C ALA A 152 -1.92 15.41 13.38
N TRP A 153 -2.99 14.81 13.89
CA TRP A 153 -4.27 15.49 13.95
C TRP A 153 -5.08 15.10 15.18
N GLY A 154 -5.74 16.08 15.80
CA GLY A 154 -6.66 15.86 16.91
C GLY A 154 -6.02 15.14 18.11
N GLY A 155 -6.78 14.25 18.75
CA GLY A 155 -6.35 13.55 19.97
C GLY A 155 -6.69 14.30 21.26
N TYR A 156 -6.11 13.88 22.38
CA TYR A 156 -6.39 14.42 23.71
C TYR A 156 -5.19 15.18 24.28
N ASP A 157 -5.40 16.42 24.73
CA ASP A 157 -4.35 17.32 25.25
C ASP A 157 -4.10 17.20 26.78
N GLY A 158 -4.82 16.30 27.46
CA GLY A 158 -4.82 16.17 28.91
C GLY A 158 -6.01 16.81 29.62
N GLY A 159 -6.82 17.60 28.92
CA GLY A 159 -8.06 18.21 29.40
C GLY A 159 -9.24 17.98 28.46
N ALA A 160 -9.06 18.18 27.15
CA ALA A 160 -10.08 18.11 26.11
C ALA A 160 -9.60 17.35 24.86
N ASP A 161 -10.57 16.95 24.04
CA ASP A 161 -10.30 16.48 22.69
C ASP A 161 -10.01 17.70 21.79
N THR A 162 -9.10 17.54 20.83
CA THR A 162 -8.59 18.61 19.96
C THR A 162 -8.90 18.32 18.49
N SER A 163 -8.77 19.33 17.63
CA SER A 163 -8.95 19.23 16.17
C SER A 163 -7.80 19.85 15.38
N ASP A 164 -6.70 20.19 16.05
CA ASP A 164 -5.58 20.87 15.42
C ASP A 164 -4.82 19.94 14.49
N THR A 165 -4.30 20.50 13.39
CA THR A 165 -3.44 19.79 12.44
C THR A 165 -2.02 20.28 12.62
N TRP A 166 -1.07 19.37 12.80
CA TRP A 166 0.33 19.71 13.01
C TRP A 166 1.22 18.81 12.16
N GLU A 167 2.40 19.31 11.85
CA GLU A 167 3.46 18.54 11.23
C GLU A 167 4.69 18.44 12.11
N TYR A 168 5.43 17.36 11.93
CA TYR A 168 6.77 17.19 12.43
C TYR A 168 7.74 16.96 11.27
N ASN A 169 8.73 17.84 11.16
CA ASN A 169 9.73 17.84 10.08
C ASN A 169 11.07 17.21 10.50
N GLY A 170 11.15 16.65 11.71
CA GLY A 170 12.39 16.09 12.27
C GLY A 170 13.22 17.02 13.12
N VAL A 171 12.77 18.26 13.29
CA VAL A 171 13.43 19.26 14.15
C VAL A 171 12.43 19.83 15.14
N ASP A 172 11.25 20.22 14.66
CA ASP A 172 10.23 20.84 15.50
C ASP A 172 8.81 20.47 15.02
N TRP A 173 7.84 20.72 15.90
CA TRP A 173 6.43 20.67 15.57
C TRP A 173 5.96 22.02 15.05
N GLN A 174 5.15 22.02 13.98
CA GLN A 174 4.58 23.24 13.41
C GLN A 174 3.08 23.08 13.16
N PRO A 175 2.26 24.09 13.50
CA PRO A 175 0.83 24.04 13.23
C PRO A 175 0.59 24.23 11.72
N ILE A 176 -0.27 23.38 11.16
CA ILE A 176 -0.80 23.57 9.81
C ILE A 176 -2.11 24.35 9.93
N SER A 177 -2.14 25.55 9.36
CA SER A 177 -3.37 26.36 9.31
C SER A 177 -4.32 25.79 8.26
N THR A 178 -5.42 25.19 8.70
CA THR A 178 -6.46 24.65 7.82
C THR A 178 -7.71 25.51 7.85
N ALA A 179 -8.36 25.71 6.70
CA ALA A 179 -9.60 26.47 6.61
C ALA A 179 -10.81 25.66 7.09
N ASN A 180 -10.75 24.34 6.94
CA ASN A 180 -11.70 23.39 7.49
C ASN A 180 -10.96 22.38 8.35
N ALA A 181 -11.68 21.75 9.27
CA ALA A 181 -11.18 20.61 10.03
C ALA A 181 -12.37 19.76 10.49
N PRO A 182 -12.17 18.45 10.72
CA PRO A 182 -13.14 17.66 11.46
C PRO A 182 -13.32 18.23 12.88
N ALA A 183 -14.50 18.03 13.47
CA ALA A 183 -14.72 18.42 14.87
C ALA A 183 -13.77 17.68 15.84
N PRO A 184 -13.43 18.28 17.00
CA PRO A 184 -12.46 17.71 17.95
C PRO A 184 -12.79 16.30 18.40
N ARG A 185 -11.78 15.41 18.40
CA ARG A 185 -11.94 14.00 18.78
C ARG A 185 -10.59 13.33 19.02
N ARG A 186 -10.65 12.16 19.66
CA ARG A 186 -9.52 11.24 19.83
C ARG A 186 -9.86 9.84 19.34
N ALA A 187 -8.87 8.94 19.30
CA ALA A 187 -9.05 7.54 18.93
C ALA A 187 -9.68 7.35 17.53
N SER A 188 -9.42 8.31 16.66
CA SER A 188 -9.57 8.19 15.21
C SER A 188 -8.26 7.71 14.63
N GLU A 189 -8.31 7.04 13.49
CA GLU A 189 -7.11 6.67 12.75
C GLU A 189 -7.00 7.39 11.41
N MET A 190 -5.76 7.61 10.99
CA MET A 190 -5.43 8.10 9.66
C MET A 190 -4.58 7.09 8.91
N ALA A 191 -4.71 7.08 7.59
CA ALA A 191 -3.76 6.40 6.71
C ALA A 191 -3.61 7.18 5.40
N TYR A 192 -2.49 6.98 4.70
CA TYR A 192 -2.26 7.59 3.40
C TYR A 192 -3.05 6.85 2.32
N ASP A 193 -3.83 7.57 1.53
CA ASP A 193 -4.53 7.05 0.36
C ASP A 193 -3.73 7.34 -0.91
N PRO A 194 -3.10 6.31 -1.51
CA PRO A 194 -2.26 6.49 -2.70
C PRO A 194 -3.05 6.89 -3.96
N ASN A 195 -4.38 6.69 -3.99
CA ASN A 195 -5.19 7.07 -5.16
C ASN A 195 -5.39 8.59 -5.24
N THR A 196 -5.51 9.25 -4.09
CA THR A 196 -5.82 10.69 -4.01
C THR A 196 -4.63 11.52 -3.53
N GLY A 197 -3.58 10.87 -3.01
CA GLY A 197 -2.44 11.54 -2.38
C GLY A 197 -2.79 12.23 -1.06
N SER A 198 -3.95 11.90 -0.46
CA SER A 198 -4.44 12.51 0.79
C SER A 198 -4.24 11.57 1.99
N LEU A 199 -4.30 12.10 3.21
CA LEU A 199 -4.57 11.28 4.40
C LEU A 199 -6.08 11.11 4.54
N VAL A 200 -6.55 9.87 4.65
CA VAL A 200 -7.94 9.58 4.99
C VAL A 200 -8.07 9.37 6.50
N LEU A 201 -9.00 10.10 7.11
CA LEU A 201 -9.40 9.99 8.51
C LEU A 201 -10.81 9.42 8.59
N PHE A 202 -11.04 8.50 9.53
CA PHE A 202 -12.37 7.96 9.78
C PHE A 202 -12.82 8.07 11.25
N SER A 203 -14.04 8.54 11.45
CA SER A 203 -14.80 8.50 12.71
C SER A 203 -14.00 8.97 13.95
N GLY A 204 -14.12 8.31 15.11
CA GLY A 204 -13.47 8.69 16.38
C GLY A 204 -14.39 8.66 17.60
N TYR A 205 -13.80 8.79 18.79
CA TYR A 205 -14.53 8.77 20.06
C TYR A 205 -15.57 9.90 20.11
N LEU A 206 -16.82 9.56 20.46
CA LEU A 206 -17.99 10.47 20.53
C LEU A 206 -18.48 11.08 19.22
N GLN A 207 -18.00 10.60 18.06
CA GLN A 207 -18.33 11.16 16.76
C GLN A 207 -19.16 10.23 15.87
N GLY A 208 -19.75 10.80 14.82
CA GLY A 208 -20.46 10.04 13.79
C GLY A 208 -19.54 9.27 12.84
N ALA A 209 -20.14 8.58 11.87
CA ALA A 209 -19.43 7.90 10.80
C ALA A 209 -19.07 8.88 9.68
N ASP A 210 -18.13 9.79 9.93
CA ASP A 210 -17.62 10.74 8.93
C ASP A 210 -16.28 10.27 8.34
N THR A 211 -16.06 10.65 7.08
CA THR A 211 -14.78 10.43 6.36
C THR A 211 -14.25 11.78 5.92
N TRP A 212 -12.99 12.04 6.22
CA TRP A 212 -12.31 13.28 5.87
C TRP A 212 -11.02 12.97 5.11
N LEU A 213 -10.71 13.81 4.13
CA LEU A 213 -9.46 13.76 3.40
C LEU A 213 -8.64 15.02 3.69
N PHE A 214 -7.36 14.84 4.02
CA PHE A 214 -6.38 15.91 4.14
C PHE A 214 -5.42 15.85 2.96
N ASP A 215 -5.42 16.88 2.11
CA ASP A 215 -4.64 16.92 0.86
C ASP A 215 -3.20 17.45 1.05
N GLY A 216 -2.77 17.65 2.29
CA GLY A 216 -1.51 18.30 2.64
C GLY A 216 -1.64 19.79 3.01
N PHE A 217 -2.79 20.40 2.70
CA PHE A 217 -3.05 21.82 2.97
C PHE A 217 -4.33 22.03 3.77
N ASN A 218 -5.40 21.32 3.44
CA ASN A 218 -6.70 21.52 4.07
C ASN A 218 -7.49 20.21 4.20
N TRP A 219 -8.47 20.22 5.10
CA TRP A 219 -9.40 19.13 5.26
C TRP A 219 -10.63 19.30 4.37
N ARG A 220 -11.12 18.20 3.83
CA ARG A 220 -12.39 18.12 3.12
C ARG A 220 -13.17 16.90 3.58
N GLN A 221 -14.37 17.12 4.11
CA GLN A 221 -15.28 16.02 4.38
C GLN A 221 -15.77 15.44 3.07
N VAL A 222 -15.77 14.12 2.98
CA VAL A 222 -16.36 13.38 1.86
C VAL A 222 -17.56 12.59 2.35
N PHE A 223 -18.49 12.30 1.42
CA PHE A 223 -19.73 11.60 1.71
C PHE A 223 -19.82 10.34 0.85
N PRO A 224 -19.10 9.28 1.22
CA PRO A 224 -19.13 8.00 0.51
C PRO A 224 -20.55 7.43 0.50
N THR A 225 -20.92 6.71 -0.57
CA THR A 225 -22.24 6.07 -0.66
C THR A 225 -22.36 4.89 0.29
N THR A 226 -21.23 4.27 0.64
CA THR A 226 -21.12 3.20 1.62
C THR A 226 -20.15 3.65 2.70
N VAL A 227 -20.56 3.56 3.96
CA VAL A 227 -19.80 4.06 5.11
C VAL A 227 -19.82 3.00 6.20
N PRO A 228 -18.68 2.69 6.84
CA PRO A 228 -18.66 1.84 8.02
C PRO A 228 -19.49 2.45 9.16
N PRO A 229 -20.03 1.64 10.08
CA PRO A 229 -20.59 2.17 11.32
C PRO A 229 -19.57 3.00 12.11
N ALA A 230 -20.06 4.05 12.79
CA ALA A 230 -19.24 4.94 13.62
C ALA A 230 -18.51 4.14 14.71
N ARG A 231 -17.22 4.44 14.91
CA ARG A 231 -16.34 3.67 15.80
C ARG A 231 -15.10 4.47 16.19
N TYR A 232 -14.40 3.96 17.19
CA TYR A 232 -13.10 4.45 17.65
C TYR A 232 -12.25 3.25 18.06
N ASP A 233 -10.94 3.48 18.26
CA ASP A 233 -9.95 2.42 18.53
C ASP A 233 -9.99 1.32 17.45
N HIS A 234 -10.29 1.68 16.21
CA HIS A 234 -10.11 0.83 15.03
C HIS A 234 -8.68 1.02 14.53
N ALA A 235 -8.17 0.14 13.67
CA ALA A 235 -6.88 0.36 13.01
C ALA A 235 -7.06 0.67 11.54
N MET A 236 -6.20 1.52 10.99
CA MET A 236 -6.13 1.80 9.56
C MET A 236 -4.68 1.66 9.07
N CYS A 237 -4.50 1.10 7.88
CA CYS A 237 -3.20 0.99 7.24
C CYS A 237 -3.34 1.14 5.73
N SER A 238 -2.38 1.82 5.10
CA SER A 238 -2.24 1.88 3.66
C SER A 238 -1.77 0.53 3.12
N ASP A 239 -2.46 -0.02 2.12
CA ASP A 239 -1.98 -1.10 1.29
C ASP A 239 -1.54 -0.51 -0.05
N LEU A 240 -0.23 -0.22 -0.13
CA LEU A 240 0.35 0.46 -1.29
C LEU A 240 0.45 -0.44 -2.52
N ARG A 241 0.36 -1.77 -2.36
CA ARG A 241 0.33 -2.68 -3.52
C ARG A 241 -0.99 -2.55 -4.27
N ARG A 242 -2.09 -2.43 -3.52
CA ARG A 242 -3.46 -2.48 -4.06
C ARG A 242 -4.08 -1.11 -4.23
N ASP A 243 -3.38 -0.05 -3.85
CA ASP A 243 -3.94 1.29 -3.73
C ASP A 243 -5.23 1.29 -2.89
N ARG A 244 -5.12 0.81 -1.65
CA ARG A 244 -6.23 0.76 -0.69
C ARG A 244 -5.79 1.31 0.65
N VAL A 245 -6.75 1.69 1.47
CA VAL A 245 -6.57 1.75 2.92
C VAL A 245 -7.46 0.68 3.54
N VAL A 246 -6.89 -0.18 4.36
CA VAL A 246 -7.60 -1.25 5.06
C VAL A 246 -7.90 -0.77 6.48
N MET A 247 -9.16 -0.93 6.90
CA MET A 247 -9.61 -0.68 8.25
C MET A 247 -10.10 -1.97 8.91
N PHE A 248 -9.75 -2.18 10.17
CA PHE A 248 -10.18 -3.34 10.94
C PHE A 248 -10.59 -3.00 12.37
N GLY A 249 -11.67 -3.63 12.83
CA GLY A 249 -12.09 -3.61 14.24
C GLY A 249 -12.59 -2.26 14.74
N GLY A 250 -12.32 -1.99 16.01
CA GLY A 250 -12.88 -0.85 16.77
C GLY A 250 -14.20 -1.23 17.45
N LEU A 251 -14.43 -0.71 18.66
CA LEU A 251 -15.63 -1.04 19.45
C LEU A 251 -15.91 -2.55 19.65
N GLY A 252 -14.89 -3.40 19.52
CA GLY A 252 -15.07 -4.86 19.59
C GLY A 252 -15.77 -5.46 18.38
N THR A 253 -15.69 -4.85 17.20
CA THR A 253 -16.09 -5.47 15.93
C THR A 253 -14.91 -6.22 15.29
N SER A 254 -15.20 -7.06 14.29
CA SER A 254 -14.23 -7.86 13.51
C SER A 254 -14.41 -7.68 11.99
N ASP A 255 -15.14 -6.65 11.58
CA ASP A 255 -15.35 -6.35 10.17
C ASP A 255 -14.10 -5.72 9.56
N THR A 256 -13.86 -6.05 8.29
CA THR A 256 -12.78 -5.48 7.48
C THR A 256 -13.39 -4.56 6.44
N TRP A 257 -12.90 -3.33 6.35
CA TRP A 257 -13.33 -2.34 5.36
C TRP A 257 -12.14 -1.88 4.53
N GLU A 258 -12.38 -1.53 3.27
CA GLU A 258 -11.37 -0.93 2.41
C GLU A 258 -11.85 0.39 1.84
N TRP A 259 -11.01 1.41 1.93
CA TRP A 259 -11.17 2.66 1.20
C TRP A 259 -10.46 2.55 -0.15
N ASN A 260 -11.15 2.91 -1.23
CA ASN A 260 -10.63 2.83 -2.60
C ASN A 260 -10.30 4.20 -3.24
N GLY A 261 -10.25 5.26 -2.45
CA GLY A 261 -10.10 6.64 -2.93
C GLY A 261 -11.40 7.44 -3.05
N SER A 262 -12.55 6.76 -2.99
CA SER A 262 -13.86 7.41 -3.13
C SER A 262 -14.96 6.81 -2.27
N ASN A 263 -14.91 5.51 -2.00
CA ASN A 263 -15.93 4.78 -1.26
C ASN A 263 -15.31 3.75 -0.31
N TRP A 264 -16.04 3.42 0.75
CA TRP A 264 -15.73 2.28 1.60
C TRP A 264 -16.37 1.00 1.08
N LEU A 265 -15.64 -0.10 1.15
CA LEU A 265 -16.07 -1.42 0.69
C LEU A 265 -15.98 -2.39 1.86
N LEU A 266 -17.11 -2.95 2.28
CA LEU A 266 -17.11 -4.02 3.28
C LEU A 266 -16.52 -5.28 2.65
N ARG A 267 -15.52 -5.86 3.32
CA ARG A 267 -14.90 -7.13 2.94
C ARG A 267 -15.37 -8.24 3.87
N SER A 268 -15.61 -9.41 3.28
CA SER A 268 -16.02 -10.62 3.99
C SER A 268 -14.98 -11.72 3.76
N PRO A 269 -13.76 -11.57 4.30
CA PRO A 269 -12.71 -12.58 4.15
C PRO A 269 -13.14 -13.89 4.85
N VAL A 270 -12.68 -15.03 4.31
CA VAL A 270 -13.05 -16.36 4.85
C VAL A 270 -12.51 -16.55 6.27
N THR A 271 -11.28 -16.08 6.48
CA THR A 271 -10.61 -16.00 7.77
C THR A 271 -10.48 -14.55 8.17
N SER A 272 -10.56 -14.28 9.47
CA SER A 272 -10.44 -12.93 10.01
C SER A 272 -10.00 -13.01 11.46
N PRO A 273 -9.23 -12.01 11.97
CA PRO A 273 -8.99 -11.89 13.39
C PRO A 273 -10.32 -11.76 14.17
N SER A 274 -10.28 -12.15 15.43
CA SER A 274 -11.39 -11.92 16.36
C SER A 274 -11.64 -10.43 16.60
N ALA A 275 -12.85 -10.13 17.05
CA ALA A 275 -13.30 -8.79 17.35
C ALA A 275 -12.43 -8.12 18.42
N ARG A 276 -11.96 -6.90 18.16
CA ARG A 276 -11.01 -6.19 19.04
C ARG A 276 -11.08 -4.68 18.89
N PHE A 277 -10.53 -4.00 19.87
CA PHE A 277 -10.27 -2.58 19.87
C PHE A 277 -8.79 -2.32 20.15
N ASP A 278 -8.30 -1.21 19.61
CA ASP A 278 -6.91 -0.75 19.69
C ASP A 278 -5.87 -1.75 19.14
N PRO A 279 -6.13 -2.48 18.02
CA PRO A 279 -5.05 -3.17 17.32
C PRO A 279 -4.17 -2.14 16.58
N TYR A 280 -2.94 -2.53 16.26
CA TYR A 280 -2.05 -1.71 15.43
C TYR A 280 -1.79 -2.39 14.10
N PHE A 281 -1.70 -1.58 13.05
CA PHE A 281 -1.68 -2.05 11.67
C PHE A 281 -0.61 -1.31 10.88
N VAL A 282 0.27 -2.04 10.21
CA VAL A 282 1.42 -1.47 9.48
C VAL A 282 1.61 -2.15 8.12
N TRP A 283 2.17 -1.43 7.17
CA TRP A 283 2.47 -1.93 5.82
C TRP A 283 3.91 -2.42 5.74
N ASP A 284 4.11 -3.71 5.46
CA ASP A 284 5.41 -4.30 5.14
C ASP A 284 5.67 -4.13 3.64
N GLY A 285 6.41 -3.07 3.28
CA GLY A 285 6.67 -2.69 1.89
C GLY A 285 7.47 -3.72 1.11
N LEU A 286 8.45 -4.37 1.74
CA LEU A 286 9.25 -5.41 1.10
C LEU A 286 8.41 -6.64 0.76
N ARG A 287 7.55 -7.09 1.69
CA ARG A 287 6.75 -8.32 1.53
C ARG A 287 5.35 -8.08 1.03
N GLN A 288 4.99 -6.82 0.83
CA GLN A 288 3.76 -6.37 0.20
C GLN A 288 2.50 -6.88 0.90
N ARG A 289 2.46 -6.74 2.23
CA ARG A 289 1.34 -7.17 3.08
C ARG A 289 1.14 -6.20 4.23
N SER A 290 -0.09 -6.07 4.71
CA SER A 290 -0.35 -5.36 5.97
C SER A 290 -0.26 -6.33 7.14
N LEU A 291 0.27 -5.88 8.28
CA LEU A 291 0.52 -6.68 9.48
C LEU A 291 -0.24 -6.08 10.66
N MET A 292 -1.02 -6.90 11.36
CA MET A 292 -1.81 -6.50 12.53
C MET A 292 -1.34 -7.25 13.78
N PHE A 293 -1.17 -6.53 14.88
CA PHE A 293 -0.88 -7.11 16.19
C PHE A 293 -1.69 -6.44 17.31
N GLY A 294 -1.95 -7.23 18.36
CA GLY A 294 -2.49 -6.74 19.62
C GLY A 294 -3.95 -6.29 19.57
N GLY A 295 -4.29 -5.43 20.54
CA GLY A 295 -5.65 -5.05 20.91
C GLY A 295 -5.99 -5.54 22.33
N VAL A 296 -7.03 -4.95 22.94
CA VAL A 296 -7.33 -5.14 24.38
C VAL A 296 -8.16 -6.41 24.70
N ALA A 297 -8.34 -7.30 23.73
CA ALA A 297 -8.66 -8.70 24.04
C ALA A 297 -7.32 -9.45 24.14
N GLY A 298 -7.06 -10.16 25.25
CA GLY A 298 -5.75 -10.78 25.57
C GLY A 298 -5.24 -11.90 24.64
N THR A 299 -5.52 -11.82 23.34
CA THR A 299 -4.96 -12.69 22.30
C THR A 299 -3.65 -12.08 21.80
N PRO A 300 -2.50 -12.76 21.99
CA PRO A 300 -1.22 -12.27 21.47
C PRO A 300 -1.10 -12.55 19.96
N ASP A 301 -2.19 -12.67 19.21
CA ASP A 301 -2.16 -13.14 17.84
C ASP A 301 -1.63 -12.09 16.86
N PHE A 302 -0.92 -12.57 15.85
CA PHE A 302 -0.30 -11.77 14.82
C PHE A 302 -0.87 -12.17 13.47
N TRP A 303 -1.27 -11.20 12.66
CA TRP A 303 -1.99 -11.45 11.43
C TRP A 303 -1.39 -10.66 10.29
N SER A 304 -1.45 -11.22 9.08
CA SER A 304 -1.23 -10.48 7.85
C SER A 304 -2.49 -10.45 7.01
N VAL A 305 -2.67 -9.37 6.26
CA VAL A 305 -3.70 -9.28 5.22
C VAL A 305 -3.10 -8.91 3.88
N SER A 306 -3.55 -9.59 2.83
CA SER A 306 -3.11 -9.40 1.44
C SER A 306 -4.19 -9.89 0.46
N THR A 307 -4.05 -9.55 -0.83
CA THR A 307 -4.92 -10.14 -1.87
C THR A 307 -4.54 -11.59 -2.16
N ARG A 308 -5.54 -12.43 -2.48
CA ARG A 308 -5.33 -13.81 -2.95
C ARG A 308 -4.79 -13.87 -4.37
N SER A 309 -5.09 -12.85 -5.17
CA SER A 309 -4.73 -12.79 -6.60
C SER A 309 -3.99 -11.48 -6.87
N PRO A 310 -2.71 -11.38 -6.46
CA PRO A 310 -1.93 -10.18 -6.70
C PRO A 310 -1.69 -9.95 -8.18
N ALA A 311 -1.87 -8.70 -8.63
CA ALA A 311 -1.40 -8.30 -9.95
C ALA A 311 0.14 -8.29 -9.95
N ASN A 312 0.72 -8.57 -11.11
CA ASN A 312 2.16 -8.52 -11.31
C ASN A 312 2.50 -7.98 -12.70
N ALA A 313 3.66 -7.33 -12.82
CA ALA A 313 4.20 -6.87 -14.08
C ALA A 313 5.73 -6.98 -14.04
N VAL A 314 6.30 -7.77 -14.94
CA VAL A 314 7.75 -8.02 -14.98
C VAL A 314 8.25 -7.80 -16.39
N VAL A 315 9.27 -6.96 -16.52
CA VAL A 315 9.98 -6.75 -17.78
C VAL A 315 11.22 -7.65 -17.82
N ASN A 316 11.34 -8.47 -18.86
CA ASN A 316 12.36 -9.49 -19.03
C ASN A 316 12.95 -9.47 -20.44
N GLY A 317 14.02 -10.23 -20.66
CA GLY A 317 14.67 -10.34 -21.96
C GLY A 317 15.50 -9.11 -22.31
N THR A 318 16.07 -9.13 -23.51
CA THR A 318 17.00 -8.12 -24.01
C THR A 318 16.50 -7.55 -25.32
N ALA A 319 16.47 -6.22 -25.41
CA ALA A 319 16.22 -5.55 -26.66
C ALA A 319 17.44 -5.66 -27.59
N CYS A 320 17.21 -5.75 -28.90
CA CYS A 320 18.28 -5.61 -29.87
C CYS A 320 18.53 -4.14 -30.23
N ALA A 321 19.66 -3.88 -30.89
CA ALA A 321 20.05 -2.54 -31.27
C ALA A 321 19.10 -1.95 -32.34
N GLY A 322 18.60 -0.75 -32.08
CA GLY A 322 17.92 0.11 -33.06
C GLY A 322 18.66 1.43 -33.24
N THR A 323 18.32 2.19 -34.27
CA THR A 323 18.91 3.51 -34.58
C THR A 323 18.69 4.55 -33.49
N ALA A 324 17.57 4.45 -32.77
CA ALA A 324 17.24 5.31 -31.63
C ALA A 324 17.73 4.74 -30.28
N GLY A 325 18.44 3.61 -30.30
CA GLY A 325 18.86 2.86 -29.12
C GLY A 325 18.08 1.55 -28.93
N ALA A 326 18.32 0.89 -27.80
CA ALA A 326 17.63 -0.33 -27.42
C ALA A 326 16.21 0.01 -26.92
N ALA A 327 15.19 -0.39 -27.69
CA ALA A 327 13.79 -0.14 -27.36
C ALA A 327 13.39 -0.85 -26.05
N SER A 328 12.57 -0.21 -25.22
CA SER A 328 12.11 -0.83 -23.96
C SER A 328 10.60 -0.74 -23.81
N VAL A 329 9.96 -1.89 -23.57
CA VAL A 329 8.55 -1.97 -23.18
C VAL A 329 8.40 -1.72 -21.68
N ALA A 330 7.31 -1.04 -21.29
CA ALA A 330 6.95 -0.77 -19.90
C ALA A 330 5.42 -0.67 -19.75
N ILE A 331 4.94 -0.78 -18.52
CA ILE A 331 3.53 -0.60 -18.15
C ILE A 331 3.40 0.48 -17.08
N SER A 332 2.36 1.31 -17.16
CA SER A 332 2.20 2.46 -16.26
C SER A 332 1.78 2.11 -14.84
N ALA A 333 1.12 0.97 -14.63
CA ALA A 333 0.66 0.49 -13.33
C ALA A 333 0.48 -1.04 -13.34
N LEU A 334 0.29 -1.62 -12.15
CA LEU A 334 -0.06 -3.03 -12.03
C LEU A 334 -1.43 -3.33 -12.69
N PRO A 335 -1.56 -4.44 -13.43
CA PRO A 335 -2.77 -4.77 -14.20
C PRO A 335 -3.87 -5.34 -13.30
N TRP A 336 -4.62 -4.47 -12.63
CA TRP A 336 -5.77 -4.87 -11.81
C TRP A 336 -7.05 -4.98 -12.63
N ALA A 337 -7.94 -5.92 -12.31
CA ALA A 337 -9.29 -5.94 -12.88
C ALA A 337 -10.04 -4.62 -12.60
N ASN A 338 -10.88 -4.18 -13.54
CA ASN A 338 -11.55 -2.86 -13.51
C ASN A 338 -10.58 -1.66 -13.47
N SER A 339 -9.36 -1.81 -14.00
CA SER A 339 -8.43 -0.69 -14.16
C SER A 339 -8.11 -0.45 -15.64
N THR A 340 -7.40 0.64 -15.91
CA THR A 340 -6.82 0.91 -17.23
C THR A 340 -5.31 1.04 -17.03
N VAL A 341 -4.55 0.38 -17.89
CA VAL A 341 -3.08 0.42 -17.89
C VAL A 341 -2.58 0.89 -19.24
N ASP A 342 -1.49 1.66 -19.25
CA ASP A 342 -0.83 2.05 -20.49
C ASP A 342 0.39 1.16 -20.68
N VAL A 343 0.48 0.50 -21.83
CA VAL A 343 1.70 -0.20 -22.25
C VAL A 343 2.41 0.70 -23.25
N SER A 344 3.68 0.96 -22.97
CA SER A 344 4.51 1.88 -23.75
C SER A 344 5.79 1.22 -24.24
N VAL A 345 6.31 1.70 -25.36
CA VAL A 345 7.60 1.33 -25.93
C VAL A 345 8.41 2.60 -26.13
N SER A 346 9.51 2.71 -25.39
CA SER A 346 10.40 3.86 -25.37
C SER A 346 11.68 3.61 -26.18
N ASN A 347 12.48 4.65 -26.40
CA ASN A 347 13.70 4.63 -27.23
C ASN A 347 13.46 4.23 -28.69
N VAL A 348 12.33 4.69 -29.26
CA VAL A 348 11.96 4.38 -30.65
C VAL A 348 12.15 5.55 -31.61
N GLY A 349 12.58 6.72 -31.11
CA GLY A 349 12.74 7.92 -31.92
C GLY A 349 11.42 8.32 -32.60
N SER A 350 11.45 8.53 -33.92
CA SER A 350 10.24 8.75 -34.73
C SER A 350 9.76 7.50 -35.46
N GLN A 351 10.32 6.33 -35.15
CA GLN A 351 10.01 5.08 -35.87
C GLN A 351 8.65 4.51 -35.44
N PRO A 352 7.78 4.12 -36.39
CA PRO A 352 6.53 3.44 -36.06
C PRO A 352 6.76 2.16 -35.26
N VAL A 353 5.85 1.87 -34.32
CA VAL A 353 5.93 0.69 -33.46
C VAL A 353 4.71 -0.19 -33.67
N LEU A 354 4.92 -1.49 -33.84
CA LEU A 354 3.89 -2.49 -33.60
C LEU A 354 4.04 -2.98 -32.16
N LEU A 355 3.06 -2.67 -31.31
CA LEU A 355 2.96 -3.28 -30.00
C LEU A 355 2.33 -4.66 -30.16
N ALA A 356 3.14 -5.70 -30.09
CA ALA A 356 2.69 -7.08 -30.13
C ALA A 356 2.10 -7.47 -28.77
N PHE A 357 0.98 -8.20 -28.81
CA PHE A 357 0.27 -8.76 -27.67
C PHE A 357 0.16 -10.27 -27.84
N GLY A 358 0.34 -10.99 -26.72
CA GLY A 358 0.05 -12.39 -26.68
C GLY A 358 -0.32 -12.98 -25.33
N ILE A 359 -0.64 -14.26 -25.33
CA ILE A 359 -1.06 -15.05 -24.16
C ILE A 359 -0.12 -16.24 -23.88
N SER A 360 0.99 -16.35 -24.61
CA SER A 360 2.04 -17.34 -24.36
C SER A 360 3.43 -16.80 -24.68
N ASP A 361 4.41 -17.16 -23.88
CA ASP A 361 5.85 -16.98 -24.12
C ASP A 361 6.58 -18.32 -24.33
N GLN A 362 5.85 -19.42 -24.57
CA GLN A 362 6.41 -20.76 -24.66
C GLN A 362 6.61 -21.23 -26.11
N SER A 363 5.61 -21.00 -26.97
CA SER A 363 5.71 -21.35 -28.39
C SER A 363 4.77 -20.53 -29.26
N TRP A 364 5.18 -20.25 -30.49
CA TRP A 364 4.35 -19.61 -31.51
C TRP A 364 4.31 -20.47 -32.76
N LEU A 365 3.11 -20.92 -33.15
CA LEU A 365 2.91 -21.80 -34.31
C LEU A 365 3.78 -23.09 -34.28
N GLY A 366 4.02 -23.63 -33.08
CA GLY A 366 4.84 -24.83 -32.86
C GLY A 366 6.36 -24.56 -32.79
N ILE A 367 6.78 -23.30 -32.91
CA ILE A 367 8.19 -22.88 -32.75
C ILE A 367 8.42 -22.45 -31.30
N PRO A 368 9.41 -23.00 -30.59
CA PRO A 368 9.74 -22.57 -29.22
C PRO A 368 10.14 -21.09 -29.15
N LEU A 369 9.78 -20.44 -28.04
CA LEU A 369 10.18 -19.08 -27.71
C LEU A 369 11.20 -19.09 -26.55
N PRO A 370 12.14 -18.13 -26.48
CA PRO A 370 12.33 -17.03 -27.45
C PRO A 370 12.87 -17.51 -28.79
N LEU A 371 12.34 -16.94 -29.87
CA LEU A 371 12.80 -17.21 -31.24
C LEU A 371 13.89 -16.22 -31.62
N ASP A 372 15.14 -16.70 -31.71
CA ASP A 372 16.28 -15.93 -32.24
C ASP A 372 16.05 -15.61 -33.72
N LEU A 373 16.10 -14.32 -34.08
CA LEU A 373 15.81 -13.81 -35.42
C LEU A 373 17.07 -13.62 -36.28
N THR A 374 18.23 -14.13 -35.84
CA THR A 374 19.48 -14.10 -36.61
C THR A 374 19.31 -14.76 -37.98
N PHE A 375 18.50 -15.82 -38.09
CA PHE A 375 18.21 -16.48 -39.37
C PHE A 375 17.44 -15.58 -40.36
N LEU A 376 16.75 -14.55 -39.86
CA LEU A 376 16.09 -13.51 -40.65
C LEU A 376 16.97 -12.28 -40.86
N GLN A 377 18.29 -12.40 -40.61
CA GLN A 377 19.25 -11.30 -40.70
C GLN A 377 18.99 -10.16 -39.70
N ALA A 378 18.42 -10.48 -38.53
CA ALA A 378 18.28 -9.56 -37.41
C ALA A 378 19.10 -10.05 -36.20
N PRO A 379 20.45 -10.01 -36.27
CA PRO A 379 21.30 -10.56 -35.23
C PRO A 379 21.06 -9.85 -33.89
N GLY A 380 20.95 -10.65 -32.81
CA GLY A 380 20.68 -10.17 -31.47
C GLY A 380 19.21 -9.82 -31.19
N CYS A 381 18.33 -9.85 -32.19
CA CYS A 381 16.89 -9.71 -31.99
C CYS A 381 16.25 -11.06 -31.68
N ALA A 382 15.30 -11.06 -30.75
CA ALA A 382 14.50 -12.24 -30.43
C ALA A 382 13.02 -11.85 -30.33
N LEU A 383 12.14 -12.74 -30.79
CA LEU A 383 10.71 -12.68 -30.49
C LEU A 383 10.46 -13.46 -29.20
N TYR A 384 9.88 -12.82 -28.20
CA TYR A 384 9.68 -13.41 -26.86
C TYR A 384 8.28 -13.99 -26.63
N LEU A 385 7.30 -13.58 -27.45
CA LEU A 385 5.89 -13.94 -27.24
C LEU A 385 5.25 -14.46 -28.53
N ALA A 386 4.22 -15.28 -28.35
CA ALA A 386 3.32 -15.66 -29.42
C ALA A 386 2.49 -14.45 -29.83
N ILE A 387 2.57 -14.03 -31.09
CA ILE A 387 1.84 -12.85 -31.54
C ILE A 387 0.41 -13.29 -31.88
N GLU A 388 -0.53 -13.01 -30.98
CA GLU A 388 -1.96 -13.16 -31.24
C GLU A 388 -2.57 -11.88 -31.83
N SER A 389 -2.08 -10.72 -31.41
CA SER A 389 -2.53 -9.43 -31.94
C SER A 389 -1.38 -8.43 -31.98
N SER A 390 -1.53 -7.38 -32.77
CA SER A 390 -0.60 -6.26 -32.78
C SER A 390 -1.31 -4.94 -33.05
N PHE A 391 -0.80 -3.88 -32.44
CA PHE A 391 -1.36 -2.54 -32.55
C PHE A 391 -0.30 -1.60 -33.14
N ALA A 392 -0.63 -0.94 -34.24
CA ALA A 392 0.24 0.07 -34.84
C ALA A 392 0.14 1.38 -34.07
N LEU A 393 1.28 1.85 -33.57
CA LEU A 393 1.40 3.05 -32.75
C LEU A 393 2.36 4.04 -33.40
N THR A 394 2.00 5.31 -33.33
CA THR A 394 2.87 6.42 -33.76
C THR A 394 3.56 7.00 -32.53
N PRO A 395 4.90 7.05 -32.49
CA PRO A 395 5.61 7.58 -31.33
C PRO A 395 5.45 9.09 -31.22
N THR A 396 5.39 9.59 -29.98
CA THR A 396 5.47 11.00 -29.65
C THR A 396 6.61 11.19 -28.66
N GLY A 397 7.58 12.06 -28.98
CA GLY A 397 8.72 12.31 -28.10
C GLY A 397 9.61 11.08 -27.82
N GLY A 398 9.71 10.15 -28.78
CA GLY A 398 10.54 8.94 -28.61
C GLY A 398 9.84 7.76 -27.93
N THR A 399 8.56 7.88 -27.60
CA THR A 399 7.75 6.84 -26.95
C THR A 399 6.43 6.63 -27.67
N ALA A 400 6.05 5.38 -27.91
CA ALA A 400 4.73 4.98 -28.38
C ALA A 400 3.96 4.30 -27.23
N ALA A 401 2.68 4.59 -27.04
CA ALA A 401 1.90 3.99 -25.95
C ALA A 401 0.47 3.68 -26.37
N LEU A 402 -0.13 2.68 -25.72
CA LEU A 402 -1.53 2.30 -25.90
C LEU A 402 -2.17 1.98 -24.55
N SER A 403 -3.38 2.50 -24.34
CA SER A 403 -4.19 2.26 -23.15
C SER A 403 -5.04 1.00 -23.31
N PHE A 404 -4.98 0.13 -22.31
CA PHE A 404 -5.72 -1.12 -22.24
C PHE A 404 -6.68 -1.09 -21.04
N PRO A 405 -8.00 -1.05 -21.27
CA PRO A 405 -8.98 -1.29 -20.21
C PRO A 405 -9.02 -2.77 -19.86
N ILE A 406 -8.86 -3.10 -18.57
CA ILE A 406 -8.93 -4.48 -18.06
C ILE A 406 -10.35 -4.72 -17.49
N PRO A 407 -11.12 -5.66 -18.06
CA PRO A 407 -12.47 -5.96 -17.59
C PRO A 407 -12.51 -6.44 -16.13
N GLY A 408 -13.66 -6.27 -15.46
CA GLY A 408 -13.85 -6.53 -14.03
C GLY A 408 -14.08 -7.97 -13.59
N GLY A 409 -13.85 -8.97 -14.44
CA GLY A 409 -14.23 -10.34 -14.15
C GLY A 409 -13.20 -11.10 -13.31
N SER A 410 -13.64 -11.79 -12.26
CA SER A 410 -12.78 -12.65 -11.44
C SER A 410 -12.13 -13.80 -12.23
N PHE A 411 -12.71 -14.18 -13.36
CA PHE A 411 -12.13 -15.17 -14.29
C PHE A 411 -10.81 -14.74 -14.92
N LEU A 412 -10.46 -13.45 -14.88
CA LEU A 412 -9.18 -12.93 -15.34
C LEU A 412 -8.08 -13.02 -14.28
N ALA A 413 -8.41 -13.34 -13.03
CA ALA A 413 -7.42 -13.39 -11.96
C ALA A 413 -6.35 -14.46 -12.25
N GLY A 414 -5.08 -14.02 -12.24
CA GLY A 414 -3.93 -14.87 -12.59
C GLY A 414 -3.73 -15.08 -14.09
N ALA A 415 -4.59 -14.53 -14.95
CA ALA A 415 -4.37 -14.58 -16.39
C ALA A 415 -3.13 -13.76 -16.77
N GLU A 416 -2.30 -14.31 -17.64
CA GLU A 416 -1.08 -13.66 -18.12
C GLU A 416 -1.26 -13.12 -19.53
N ALA A 417 -0.71 -11.92 -19.74
CA ALA A 417 -0.59 -11.26 -21.02
C ALA A 417 0.87 -10.85 -21.23
N PHE A 418 1.33 -10.98 -22.47
CA PHE A 418 2.69 -10.67 -22.86
C PHE A 418 2.69 -9.52 -23.86
N PHE A 419 3.63 -8.60 -23.72
CA PHE A 419 3.79 -7.47 -24.64
C PHE A 419 5.23 -7.31 -25.10
N GLN A 420 5.43 -6.97 -26.36
CA GLN A 420 6.74 -6.66 -26.93
C GLN A 420 6.59 -5.57 -28.00
N GLY A 421 7.48 -4.59 -27.99
CA GLY A 421 7.58 -3.59 -29.04
C GLY A 421 8.38 -4.11 -30.23
N ILE A 422 7.82 -3.99 -31.42
CA ILE A 422 8.48 -4.25 -32.69
C ILE A 422 8.57 -2.91 -33.43
N VAL A 423 9.77 -2.35 -33.49
CA VAL A 423 10.05 -1.04 -34.08
C VAL A 423 10.38 -1.21 -35.54
N PHE A 424 9.66 -0.53 -36.43
CA PHE A 424 10.00 -0.48 -37.85
C PHE A 424 11.23 0.41 -38.05
N ASP A 425 12.39 -0.21 -38.19
CA ASP A 425 13.68 0.47 -38.33
C ASP A 425 14.50 -0.15 -39.46
N PRO A 426 14.28 0.29 -40.71
CA PRO A 426 14.98 -0.23 -41.89
C PRO A 426 16.50 -0.10 -41.84
N SER A 427 17.04 0.73 -40.94
CA SER A 427 18.47 0.98 -40.81
C SER A 427 19.12 0.16 -39.68
N ALA A 428 18.33 -0.48 -38.81
CA ALA A 428 18.85 -1.27 -37.70
C ALA A 428 19.53 -2.56 -38.16
N ASN A 429 18.93 -3.26 -39.12
CA ASN A 429 19.40 -4.52 -39.68
C ASN A 429 18.67 -4.84 -41.00
N PRO A 430 19.15 -5.81 -41.81
CA PRO A 430 18.49 -6.18 -43.06
C PRO A 430 17.02 -6.63 -42.96
N LEU A 431 16.56 -7.12 -41.81
CA LEU A 431 15.13 -7.42 -41.59
C LEU A 431 14.28 -6.14 -41.54
N GLY A 432 14.89 -5.01 -41.15
CA GLY A 432 14.26 -3.71 -41.05
C GLY A 432 13.40 -3.52 -39.80
N PHE A 433 13.60 -4.36 -38.78
CA PHE A 433 12.89 -4.28 -37.51
C PHE A 433 13.84 -4.44 -36.33
N ALA A 434 13.62 -3.65 -35.28
CA ALA A 434 14.24 -3.84 -33.97
C ALA A 434 13.18 -4.30 -32.96
N PHE A 435 13.56 -5.20 -32.05
CA PHE A 435 12.67 -5.80 -31.07
C PHE A 435 13.11 -5.37 -29.67
N SER A 436 12.14 -4.96 -28.84
CA SER A 436 12.40 -4.63 -27.44
C SER A 436 12.60 -5.88 -26.58
N ASN A 437 12.94 -5.67 -25.32
CA ASN A 437 12.60 -6.60 -24.23
C ASN A 437 11.08 -6.87 -24.19
N TYR A 438 10.61 -7.77 -23.34
CA TYR A 438 9.18 -8.09 -23.24
C TYR A 438 8.65 -7.90 -21.81
N LEU A 439 7.34 -7.71 -21.72
CA LEU A 439 6.59 -7.53 -20.48
C LEU A 439 5.68 -8.73 -20.28
N THR A 440 5.77 -9.37 -19.11
CA THR A 440 4.77 -10.30 -18.59
C THR A 440 3.86 -9.55 -17.61
N ALA A 441 2.56 -9.53 -17.88
CA ALA A 441 1.55 -8.88 -17.06
C ALA A 441 0.55 -9.93 -16.54
N THR A 442 0.53 -10.15 -15.22
CA THR A 442 -0.41 -11.06 -14.55
C THR A 442 -1.55 -10.25 -13.94
N ILE A 443 -2.78 -10.49 -14.40
CA ILE A 443 -3.95 -9.73 -13.96
C ILE A 443 -4.33 -10.11 -12.51
N GLY A 444 -4.51 -9.11 -11.65
CA GLY A 444 -4.89 -9.30 -10.24
C GLY A 444 -6.28 -8.77 -9.87
N LEU A 445 -6.70 -9.06 -8.63
CA LEU A 445 -7.93 -8.56 -8.01
C LEU A 445 -7.64 -7.75 -6.74
N ARG A 446 -8.36 -6.63 -6.54
CA ARG A 446 -8.16 -5.70 -5.40
C ARG A 446 -9.42 -4.93 -4.99
#